data_AF-A0A925ET81-F1
#
_entry.id   AF-A0A925ET81-F1
#
_cell.length_a   1.000
_cell.length_b   1.000
_cell.length_c   1.000
_cell.angle_alpha   90.00
_cell.angle_beta   90.00
_cell.angle_gamma   90.00
#
_symmetry.space_group_name_H-M   'P 1'
#
loop_
_entity.id
_entity.type
_entity.pdbx_description
1 polymer ?
#
loop_
_entity_poly.entity_id
_entity_poly.type
_entity_poly.pdbx_seq_one_letter_code
_entity_poly.pdbx_strand_id
1 'polypeptide(L)'
;MFFQRAFVLGLLSSALAFPVCAQTVITTPPAVSTTTDLYLPSITGAPLPPGQFLDEVVVTATRRPTRVRDTTVNTYVVTKQDIRSLGAINLREALQLVPGFSR
;
A
#
# COMPACT_ATOMS: atom_id res chain seq x y z
N MET A 1 49.36 20.62 19.79
CA MET A 1 49.25 19.24 20.33
C MET A 1 48.79 18.36 19.19
N PHE A 2 49.72 17.68 18.49
CA PHE A 2 50.03 16.23 18.59
C PHE A 2 48.76 15.36 18.40
N PHE A 3 48.61 14.37 17.53
CA PHE A 3 49.52 13.66 16.63
C PHE A 3 48.67 12.77 15.69
N GLN A 4 49.16 12.61 14.48
CA GLN A 4 48.85 11.65 13.44
C GLN A 4 48.65 10.21 13.95
N ARG A 5 47.63 9.48 13.44
CA ARG A 5 47.66 8.01 13.32
C ARG A 5 47.17 7.61 11.93
N ALA A 6 48.11 7.15 11.12
CA ALA A 6 47.85 6.37 9.92
C ALA A 6 47.67 4.90 10.30
N PHE A 7 46.69 4.22 9.69
CA PHE A 7 46.58 2.76 9.59
C PHE A 7 45.66 2.49 8.38
N VAL A 8 46.17 2.28 7.16
CA VAL A 8 46.80 1.06 6.61
C VAL A 8 45.77 -0.06 6.32
N LEU A 9 45.52 -0.21 5.01
CA LEU A 9 45.22 -1.41 4.20
C LEU A 9 43.88 -2.17 4.29
N GLY A 10 43.46 -2.64 3.10
CA GLY A 10 42.68 -3.86 2.89
C GLY A 10 41.38 -3.65 2.11
N LEU A 11 41.35 -3.54 0.78
CA LEU A 11 41.43 -4.65 -0.20
C LEU A 11 40.21 -5.59 -0.10
N LEU A 12 39.29 -5.51 -1.08
CA LEU A 12 38.47 -6.58 -1.70
C LEU A 12 37.40 -5.86 -2.56
N SER A 13 37.53 -5.76 -3.88
CA SER A 13 37.26 -6.83 -4.84
C SER A 13 35.88 -7.46 -4.64
N SER A 14 34.92 -7.14 -5.50
CA SER A 14 34.22 -8.15 -6.32
C SER A 14 33.09 -7.53 -7.14
N ALA A 15 33.27 -7.64 -8.45
CA ALA A 15 32.24 -7.60 -9.46
C ALA A 15 31.06 -8.53 -9.11
N LEU A 16 29.84 -8.06 -9.32
CA LEU A 16 28.73 -8.92 -9.73
C LEU A 16 28.06 -8.26 -10.93
N ALA A 17 28.60 -8.63 -12.08
CA ALA A 17 27.91 -8.57 -13.36
C ALA A 17 26.62 -9.41 -13.26
N PHE A 18 25.48 -8.78 -13.49
CA PHE A 18 24.23 -9.52 -13.66
C PHE A 18 24.20 -10.12 -15.07
N PRO A 19 24.00 -11.45 -15.22
CA PRO A 19 23.79 -12.03 -16.54
C PRO A 19 22.36 -11.70 -16.98
N VAL A 20 22.22 -10.82 -17.97
CA VAL A 20 20.98 -10.77 -18.76
C VAL A 20 21.03 -11.97 -19.70
N CYS A 21 20.27 -13.01 -19.35
CA CYS A 21 19.98 -14.11 -20.26
C CYS A 21 19.17 -13.57 -21.44
N ALA A 22 19.75 -13.66 -22.64
CA ALA A 22 19.03 -13.55 -23.89
C ALA A 22 17.96 -14.65 -23.96
N GLN A 23 16.72 -14.28 -24.32
CA GLN A 23 15.68 -15.25 -24.63
C GLN A 23 15.01 -14.89 -25.96
N THR A 24 15.44 -15.57 -27.00
CA THR A 24 14.85 -15.59 -28.33
C THR A 24 13.68 -16.58 -28.34
N VAL A 25 12.47 -16.09 -28.66
CA VAL A 25 11.34 -16.95 -29.06
C VAL A 25 10.86 -16.46 -30.42
N ILE A 26 11.01 -17.33 -31.41
CA ILE A 26 10.48 -17.20 -32.77
C ILE A 26 9.24 -18.11 -32.82
N THR A 27 8.10 -17.63 -33.33
CA THR A 27 7.27 -18.26 -34.39
C THR A 27 5.78 -17.88 -34.34
N THR A 28 5.38 -17.19 -35.42
CA THR A 28 4.14 -17.30 -36.22
C THR A 28 2.77 -16.87 -35.64
N PRO A 29 2.06 -15.92 -36.30
CA PRO A 29 0.72 -15.47 -35.92
C PRO A 29 -0.41 -16.33 -36.50
N PRO A 30 -1.47 -16.60 -35.71
CA PRO A 30 -2.83 -16.69 -36.24
C PRO A 30 -3.66 -15.50 -35.78
N ALA A 31 -4.19 -14.77 -36.74
CA ALA A 31 -5.22 -13.76 -36.56
C ALA A 31 -6.45 -14.38 -35.87
N VAL A 32 -6.87 -13.80 -34.75
CA VAL A 32 -8.24 -13.94 -34.23
C VAL A 32 -8.77 -12.52 -33.97
N SER A 33 -9.89 -12.26 -34.62
CA SER A 33 -10.58 -10.98 -34.69
C SER A 33 -11.13 -10.50 -33.34
N THR A 34 -11.05 -9.18 -33.16
CA THR A 34 -12.08 -8.27 -32.63
C THR A 34 -12.94 -8.75 -31.45
N THR A 35 -12.82 -8.07 -30.30
CA THR A 35 -13.93 -7.29 -29.71
C THR A 35 -13.35 -6.34 -28.66
N THR A 36 -13.50 -5.05 -28.92
CA THR A 36 -13.37 -3.98 -27.94
C THR A 36 -14.43 -4.19 -26.88
N ASP A 37 -14.06 -4.87 -25.78
CA ASP A 37 -14.85 -4.82 -24.56
C ASP A 37 -14.10 -3.92 -23.58
N LEU A 38 -14.63 -2.73 -23.38
CA LEU A 38 -14.14 -1.81 -22.37
C LEU A 38 -14.34 -2.49 -21.02
N TYR A 39 -13.28 -3.09 -20.48
CA TYR A 39 -13.23 -3.55 -19.10
C TYR A 39 -13.33 -2.32 -18.19
N LEU A 40 -14.56 -1.88 -17.92
CA LEU A 40 -14.86 -1.10 -16.74
C LEU A 40 -14.81 -2.07 -15.56
N PRO A 41 -13.91 -1.91 -14.58
CA PRO A 41 -14.08 -2.61 -13.32
C PRO A 41 -15.40 -2.10 -12.72
N SER A 42 -16.43 -2.92 -12.77
CA SER A 42 -17.70 -2.65 -12.08
C SER A 42 -17.41 -2.66 -10.58
N ILE A 43 -17.20 -1.48 -10.02
CA ILE A 43 -17.19 -1.24 -8.56
C ILE A 43 -18.64 -1.29 -8.06
N THR A 44 -19.34 -2.39 -8.33
CA THR A 44 -20.67 -2.64 -7.79
C THR A 44 -20.51 -3.76 -6.77
N GLY A 45 -19.95 -3.42 -5.61
CA GLY A 45 -19.96 -4.30 -4.45
C GLY A 45 -21.41 -4.48 -4.01
N ALA A 46 -21.93 -5.70 -4.08
CA ALA A 46 -23.21 -6.03 -3.51
C ALA A 46 -23.23 -5.65 -2.01
N PRO A 47 -24.37 -5.17 -1.46
CA PRO A 47 -24.50 -4.91 -0.04
C PRO A 47 -24.19 -6.20 0.73
N LEU A 48 -23.13 -6.17 1.55
CA LEU A 48 -22.79 -7.30 2.41
C LEU A 48 -23.94 -7.55 3.40
N PRO A 49 -24.30 -8.82 3.66
CA PRO A 49 -25.33 -9.13 4.64
C PRO A 49 -24.93 -8.62 6.04
N PRO A 50 -25.90 -8.24 6.88
CA PRO A 50 -25.63 -7.75 8.22
C PRO A 50 -24.84 -8.80 9.01
N GLY A 51 -23.63 -8.44 9.44
CA GLY A 51 -22.71 -9.34 10.14
C GLY A 51 -21.49 -9.80 9.34
N GLN A 52 -21.41 -9.53 8.03
CA GLN A 52 -20.19 -9.70 7.24
C GLN A 52 -19.48 -8.35 7.09
N PHE A 53 -18.64 -8.01 8.07
CA PHE A 53 -17.71 -6.90 7.92
C PHE A 53 -16.44 -7.43 7.25
N LEU A 54 -16.09 -6.86 6.09
CA LEU A 54 -14.72 -7.01 5.60
C LEU A 54 -13.79 -6.42 6.64
N ASP A 55 -12.71 -7.14 6.96
CA ASP A 55 -11.68 -6.59 7.84
C ASP A 55 -11.09 -5.36 7.16
N GLU A 56 -11.29 -4.19 7.77
CA GLU A 56 -10.78 -2.93 7.26
C GLU A 56 -9.26 -3.04 7.11
N VAL A 57 -8.76 -2.79 5.91
CA VAL A 57 -7.33 -2.83 5.60
C VAL A 57 -6.76 -1.43 5.80
N VAL A 58 -5.82 -1.32 6.73
CA VAL A 58 -5.12 -0.09 7.05
C VAL A 58 -3.65 -0.20 6.66
N VAL A 59 -3.11 0.91 6.14
CA VAL A 59 -1.70 1.04 5.74
C VAL A 59 -0.96 2.02 6.65
N THR A 60 -1.68 2.86 7.38
CA THR A 60 -1.15 4.01 8.13
C THR A 60 -0.17 3.59 9.24
N ALA A 61 -0.42 2.46 9.91
CA ALA A 61 0.41 2.02 11.03
C ALA A 61 1.71 1.31 10.60
N THR A 62 1.65 0.45 9.59
CA THR A 62 2.75 -0.48 9.25
C THR A 62 3.38 -0.21 7.87
N ARG A 63 2.84 0.75 7.11
CA ARG A 63 3.20 1.03 5.70
C ARG A 63 3.01 -0.16 4.76
N ARG A 64 2.33 -1.21 5.22
CA ARG A 64 1.92 -2.38 4.44
C ARG A 64 0.42 -2.53 4.61
N PRO A 65 -0.32 -3.05 3.62
CA PRO A 65 -1.73 -3.37 3.80
C PRO A 65 -1.85 -4.46 4.88
N THR A 66 -2.42 -4.09 6.02
CA THR A 66 -2.63 -4.97 7.17
C THR A 66 -4.03 -4.75 7.72
N ARG A 67 -4.64 -5.79 8.31
CA ARG A 67 -5.96 -5.65 8.94
C ARG A 67 -5.84 -4.84 10.24
N VAL A 68 -6.89 -4.10 10.60
CA VAL A 68 -6.89 -3.31 11.85
C VAL A 68 -6.61 -4.18 13.08
N ARG A 69 -7.18 -5.40 13.14
CA ARG A 69 -6.99 -6.34 14.26
C ARG A 69 -5.56 -6.86 14.43
N ASP A 70 -4.81 -6.90 13.34
CA ASP A 70 -3.43 -7.39 13.33
C ASP A 70 -2.42 -6.26 13.61
N THR A 71 -2.90 -5.03 13.80
CA THR A 71 -2.06 -3.86 14.06
C THR A 71 -1.78 -3.73 15.55
N THR A 72 -0.51 -3.57 15.94
CA THR A 72 -0.10 -3.45 17.35
C THR A 72 -0.49 -2.10 17.98
N VAL A 73 -0.77 -1.09 17.16
CA VAL A 73 -1.15 0.27 17.58
C VAL A 73 -2.65 0.46 17.41
N ASN A 74 -3.30 1.02 18.43
CA ASN A 74 -4.72 1.38 18.36
C ASN A 74 -4.97 2.35 17.21
N THR A 75 -5.77 1.93 16.24
CA THR A 75 -6.01 2.66 14.98
C THR A 75 -7.50 2.89 14.81
N TYR A 76 -7.90 4.17 14.77
CA TYR A 76 -9.27 4.57 14.46
C TYR A 76 -9.39 4.88 12.97
N VAL A 77 -10.36 4.27 12.31
CA VAL A 77 -10.67 4.53 10.91
C VAL A 77 -11.95 5.36 10.85
N VAL A 78 -11.85 6.54 10.24
CA VAL A 78 -13.00 7.41 10.00
C VAL A 78 -13.37 7.27 8.53
N THR A 79 -14.56 6.71 8.27
CA THR A 79 -14.99 6.46 6.89
C THR A 79 -15.65 7.69 6.28
N LYS A 80 -15.78 7.70 4.94
CA LYS A 80 -16.52 8.75 4.23
C LYS A 80 -17.97 8.86 4.70
N GLN A 81 -18.58 7.75 5.11
CA GLN A 81 -19.95 7.75 5.59
C GLN A 81 -20.07 8.43 6.96
N ASP A 82 -19.08 8.25 7.83
CA ASP A 82 -19.04 8.90 9.15
C ASP A 82 -18.89 10.42 9.00
N ILE A 83 -18.00 10.86 8.11
CA ILE A 83 -17.80 12.29 7.79
C ILE A 83 -19.12 12.92 7.31
N ARG A 84 -19.83 12.22 6.42
CA ARG A 84 -21.13 12.68 5.91
C ARG A 84 -22.20 12.72 7.00
N SER A 85 -22.25 11.71 7.85
CA SER A 85 -23.24 11.59 8.92
C SER A 85 -23.06 12.68 9.98
N LEU A 86 -21.81 13.10 10.22
CA LEU A 86 -21.48 14.24 11.09
C LEU A 86 -21.67 15.60 10.43
N GLY A 87 -21.82 15.65 9.10
CA GLY A 87 -21.82 16.92 8.34
C GLY A 87 -20.49 17.66 8.41
N ALA A 88 -19.40 16.93 8.67
CA ALA A 88 -18.09 17.54 8.90
C ALA A 88 -17.55 18.18 7.61
N ILE A 89 -17.25 19.47 7.68
CA ILE A 89 -16.63 20.24 6.59
C ILE A 89 -15.10 20.16 6.74
N ASN A 90 -14.64 20.09 7.98
CA ASN A 90 -13.24 20.09 8.34
C ASN A 90 -12.80 18.77 8.96
N LEU A 91 -11.51 18.46 8.80
CA LEU A 91 -10.92 17.24 9.36
C LEU A 91 -10.99 17.22 10.90
N ARG A 92 -10.96 18.40 11.54
CA ARG A 92 -11.13 18.54 12.98
C ARG A 92 -12.50 18.08 13.47
N GLU A 93 -13.56 18.43 12.74
CA GLU A 93 -14.94 18.02 13.07
C GLU A 93 -15.11 16.52 12.90
N ALA A 94 -14.54 15.95 11.84
CA ALA A 94 -14.56 14.51 11.59
C ALA A 94 -13.86 13.70 12.70
N LEU A 95 -12.86 14.27 13.38
CA LEU A 95 -12.08 13.59 14.42
C LEU A 95 -12.71 13.67 15.82
N GLN A 96 -13.86 14.32 16.00
CA GLN A 96 -14.51 14.42 17.31
C GLN A 96 -14.94 13.07 17.90
N LEU A 97 -15.18 12.06 17.05
CA LEU A 97 -15.50 10.69 17.48
C LEU A 97 -14.28 9.92 18.01
N VAL A 98 -13.07 10.41 17.76
CA VAL A 98 -11.83 9.71 18.14
C VAL A 98 -11.50 10.03 19.60
N PRO A 99 -11.50 9.03 20.50
CA PRO A 99 -11.21 9.26 21.90
C PRO A 99 -9.78 9.75 22.10
N GLY A 100 -9.61 10.70 23.02
CA GLY A 100 -8.30 11.32 23.29
C GLY A 100 -7.88 12.38 22.27
N PHE A 101 -8.67 12.62 21.21
CA PHE A 101 -8.43 13.73 20.31
C PHE A 101 -9.05 15.01 20.88
N SER A 102 -8.23 15.86 21.50
CA SER A 102 -8.63 17.17 21.99
C SER A 102 -7.65 18.23 21.50
N ARG A 103 -8.07 19.05 20.54
CA ARG A 103 -7.46 20.32 20.16
C ARG A 103 -8.51 21.25 19.62
#